data_AF-A0A0F5LF01-F1
#
_entry.id   AF-A0A0F5LF01-F1
#
_cell.length_a   1.000
_cell.length_b   1.000
_cell.length_c   1.000
_cell.angle_alpha   90.00
_cell.angle_beta   90.00
_cell.angle_gamma   90.00
#
_symmetry.space_group_name_H-M   'P 1'
#
loop_
_entity.id
_entity.type
_entity.pdbx_description
1 polymer ?
#
loop_
_entity_poly.entity_id
_entity_poly.type
_entity_poly.pdbx_seq_one_letter_code
_entity_poly.pdbx_strand_id
1 'polypeptide(L)'
;MSWTDALIRAGAPVLKSVVEQQIGGVGGKIAGAAIDSLAEALGTEATGEAIAEKIDADPSSAVVVQRVEQQFVQDMARIAEANRDAMVSYHQVLMLDANQEGILSKLWRPLFAIVFTVMFGMVGVTICWLMWTRQLGTLQQLGEVTTFLTFMFIAGCAVLGVQIYQRSEEKKAGVS
;
A
#
# COMPACT_ATOMS: atom_id res chain seq x y z
N MET A 1 36.05 14.43 12.70
CA MET A 1 35.13 13.60 13.51
C MET A 1 33.73 13.93 13.03
N SER A 2 32.86 12.95 12.76
CA SER A 2 31.52 13.27 12.25
C SER A 2 30.73 13.97 13.35
N TRP A 3 30.03 15.06 13.04
CA TRP A 3 29.21 15.77 14.04
C TRP A 3 28.05 14.90 14.57
N THR A 4 27.66 13.87 13.81
CA THR A 4 26.74 12.82 14.29
C THR A 4 27.32 11.97 15.43
N ASP A 5 28.65 11.84 15.54
CA ASP A 5 29.30 11.18 16.68
C ASP A 5 29.28 12.06 17.93
N ALA A 6 29.30 13.39 17.76
CA ALA A 6 29.13 14.34 18.86
C ALA A 6 27.71 14.27 19.45
N LEU A 7 26.68 14.06 18.61
CA LEU A 7 25.30 13.83 19.06
C LEU A 7 25.17 12.55 19.91
N ILE A 8 25.83 11.45 19.55
CA ILE A 8 25.83 10.23 20.38
C ILE A 8 26.48 10.50 21.74
N ARG A 9 27.62 11.20 21.76
CA ARG A 9 28.32 11.54 23.00
C ARG A 9 27.48 12.45 23.90
N ALA A 10 26.70 13.34 23.29
CA ALA A 10 25.75 14.21 23.97
C ALA A 10 24.44 13.49 24.37
N GLY A 11 24.27 12.21 24.03
CA GLY A 11 23.10 11.41 24.44
C GLY A 11 21.88 11.52 23.53
N ALA A 12 22.07 11.88 22.25
CA ALA A 12 21.01 12.07 21.25
C ALA A 12 21.07 11.08 20.07
N PRO A 13 20.79 9.78 20.31
CA PRO A 13 20.86 8.74 19.27
C PRO A 13 19.72 8.81 18.23
N VAL A 14 18.52 9.29 18.59
CA VAL A 14 17.38 9.42 17.68
C VAL A 14 17.60 10.59 16.75
N LEU A 15 18.04 11.75 17.24
CA LEU A 15 18.39 12.89 16.39
C LEU A 15 19.49 12.53 15.40
N LYS A 16 20.51 11.75 15.80
CA LYS A 16 21.48 11.18 14.86
C LYS A 16 20.80 10.40 13.73
N SER A 17 19.92 9.45 14.08
CA SER A 17 19.28 8.59 13.08
C SER A 17 18.42 9.38 12.08
N VAL A 18 17.75 10.43 12.55
CA VAL A 18 16.92 11.32 11.73
C VAL A 18 17.79 12.16 10.80
N VAL A 19 18.90 12.68 11.30
CA VAL A 19 19.89 13.43 10.52
C VAL A 19 20.57 12.55 9.47
N GLU A 20 20.97 11.33 9.82
CA GLU A 20 21.59 10.39 8.87
C GLU A 20 20.60 9.96 7.77
N GLN A 21 19.30 9.97 8.07
CA GLN A 21 18.23 9.75 7.11
C GLN A 21 17.88 11.00 6.28
N GLN A 22 18.79 11.97 6.13
CA GLN A 22 18.71 13.04 5.11
C GLN A 22 18.80 12.47 3.68
N ILE A 23 17.81 11.66 3.31
CA ILE A 23 17.50 11.27 1.96
C ILE A 23 16.33 12.20 1.59
N GLY A 24 16.55 13.09 0.62
CA GLY A 24 15.69 14.25 0.35
C GLY A 24 14.17 13.96 0.32
N GLY A 25 13.38 15.02 0.50
CA GLY A 25 11.92 14.92 0.65
C GLY A 25 11.47 15.14 2.10
N VAL A 26 10.51 14.34 2.58
CA VAL A 26 9.96 14.50 3.94
C VAL A 26 11.01 14.22 5.02
N GLY A 27 11.86 13.19 4.84
CA GLY A 27 12.97 12.88 5.76
C GLY A 27 13.96 14.03 5.90
N GLY A 28 14.33 14.67 4.78
CA GLY A 28 15.20 15.85 4.78
C GLY A 28 14.62 17.07 5.49
N LYS A 29 13.29 17.27 5.44
CA LYS A 29 12.61 18.36 6.17
C LYS A 29 12.61 18.15 7.67
N ILE A 30 12.37 16.91 8.11
CA ILE A 30 12.38 16.55 9.54
C ILE A 30 13.80 16.69 10.09
N ALA A 31 14.81 16.23 9.35
CA ALA A 31 16.20 16.41 9.71
C ALA A 31 16.63 17.88 9.75
N GLY A 32 16.17 18.70 8.80
CA GLY A 32 16.39 20.16 8.83
C GLY A 32 15.81 20.80 10.08
N ALA A 33 14.55 20.51 10.41
CA ALA A 33 13.90 21.03 11.62
C ALA A 33 14.60 20.57 12.91
N ALA A 34 15.11 19.34 12.94
CA ALA A 34 15.91 18.84 14.06
C ALA A 34 17.22 19.65 14.24
N ILE A 35 17.94 19.92 13.15
CA ILE A 35 19.17 20.73 13.16
C ILE A 35 18.87 22.17 13.60
N ASP A 36 17.81 22.78 13.07
CA ASP A 36 17.38 24.13 13.43
C ASP A 36 17.03 24.22 14.94
N SER A 37 16.29 23.24 15.46
CA SER A 37 15.92 23.19 16.88
C SER A 37 17.13 23.02 17.82
N LEU A 38 18.12 22.23 17.39
CA LEU A 38 19.38 22.04 18.13
C LEU A 38 20.21 23.32 18.13
N ALA A 39 20.30 24.00 17.00
CA ALA A 39 21.03 25.25 16.85
C ALA A 39 20.40 26.38 17.68
N GLU A 40 19.07 26.48 17.68
CA GLU A 40 18.34 27.43 18.53
C GLU A 40 18.58 27.16 20.02
N ALA A 41 18.51 25.89 20.45
CA ALA A 41 18.72 25.52 21.84
C ALA A 41 20.17 25.74 22.32
N LEU A 42 21.15 25.56 21.43
CA LEU A 42 22.57 25.75 21.72
C LEU A 42 23.05 27.21 21.47
N GLY A 43 22.22 28.04 20.84
CA GLY A 43 22.55 29.41 20.46
C GLY A 43 23.65 29.49 19.41
N THR A 44 23.69 28.54 18.47
CA THR A 44 24.72 28.45 17.43
C THR A 44 24.13 28.53 16.03
N GLU A 45 25.00 28.53 15.03
CA GLU A 45 24.59 28.40 13.64
C GLU A 45 23.99 27.00 13.40
N ALA A 46 22.99 26.91 12.50
CA ALA A 46 22.31 25.68 12.11
C ALA A 46 23.14 24.82 11.13
N THR A 47 24.41 24.61 11.48
CA THR A 47 25.35 23.76 10.75
C THR A 47 25.84 22.64 11.64
N GLY A 48 26.01 21.45 11.07
CA GLY A 48 26.46 20.28 11.81
C GLY A 48 27.82 20.50 12.47
N GLU A 49 28.73 21.20 11.79
CA GLU A 49 30.04 21.53 12.34
C GLU A 49 29.96 22.49 13.55
N ALA A 50 29.15 23.55 13.49
CA ALA A 50 29.01 24.51 14.59
C ALA A 50 28.37 23.88 15.84
N ILE A 51 27.41 22.98 15.64
CA ILE A 51 26.77 22.21 16.72
C ILE A 51 27.80 21.29 17.39
N ALA A 52 28.62 20.57 16.62
CA ALA A 52 29.66 19.71 17.18
C ALA A 52 30.73 20.50 17.94
N GLU A 53 31.20 21.62 17.40
CA GLU A 53 32.18 22.49 18.07
C GLU A 53 31.63 23.01 19.40
N LYS A 54 30.35 23.35 19.48
CA LYS A 54 29.70 23.82 20.71
C LYS A 54 29.51 22.71 21.74
N ILE A 55 29.21 21.49 21.30
CA ILE A 55 29.10 20.31 22.15
C ILE A 55 30.47 19.96 22.75
N ASP A 56 31.53 20.04 21.94
CA ASP A 56 32.90 19.76 22.40
C ASP A 56 33.46 20.88 23.29
N ALA A 57 33.08 22.14 23.05
CA ALA A 57 33.54 23.29 23.82
C ALA A 57 32.89 23.44 25.20
N ASP A 58 31.65 22.96 25.38
CA ASP A 58 30.89 23.15 26.61
C ASP A 58 30.22 21.83 27.08
N PRO A 59 30.67 21.25 28.21
CA PRO A 59 30.07 20.05 28.78
C PRO A 59 28.59 20.20 29.17
N SER A 60 28.11 21.43 29.40
CA SER A 60 26.71 21.70 29.73
C SER A 60 25.77 21.58 28.51
N SER A 61 26.32 21.68 27.30
CA SER A 61 25.60 21.46 26.03
C SER A 61 25.00 20.06 25.93
N ALA A 62 25.62 19.04 26.54
CA ALA A 62 25.11 17.67 26.54
C ALA A 62 23.73 17.56 27.22
N VAL A 63 23.50 18.33 28.30
CA VAL A 63 22.21 18.34 29.00
C VAL A 63 21.12 19.01 28.15
N VAL A 64 21.50 20.04 27.38
CA VAL A 64 20.59 20.72 26.46
C VAL A 64 20.21 19.81 25.30
N VAL A 65 21.18 19.15 24.68
CA VAL A 65 20.97 18.19 23.59
C VAL A 65 20.06 17.04 24.03
N GLN A 66 20.29 16.48 25.22
CA GLN A 66 19.43 15.42 25.76
C GLN A 66 17.99 15.89 26.01
N ARG A 67 17.79 17.16 26.40
CA ARG A 67 16.45 17.72 26.56
C ARG A 67 15.72 17.88 25.22
N VAL A 68 16.43 18.37 24.21
CA VAL A 68 15.89 18.52 22.85
C VAL A 68 15.52 17.16 22.27
N GLU A 69 16.37 16.14 22.44
CA GLU A 69 16.09 14.76 22.07
C GLU A 69 14.79 14.25 22.72
N GLN A 70 14.62 14.45 24.03
CA GLN A 70 13.41 13.99 24.73
C GLN A 70 12.14 14.68 24.22
N GLN A 71 12.21 16.00 23.96
CA GLN A 71 11.08 16.74 23.39
C GLN A 71 10.75 16.25 21.98
N PHE A 72 11.77 16.07 21.15
CA PHE A 72 11.63 15.57 19.78
C PHE A 72 10.97 14.18 19.74
N VAL A 73 11.40 13.26 20.62
CA VAL A 73 10.78 11.93 20.75
C VAL A 73 9.32 12.01 21.19
N GLN A 74 8.99 12.89 22.16
CA GLN A 74 7.61 13.08 22.60
C GLN A 74 6.71 13.65 21.49
N ASP A 75 7.20 14.62 20.73
CA ASP A 75 6.42 15.22 19.64
C ASP A 75 6.23 14.23 18.49
N MET A 76 7.26 13.45 18.14
CA MET A 76 7.14 12.37 17.16
C MET A 76 6.12 11.31 17.60
N ALA A 77 6.10 10.95 18.89
CA ALA A 77 5.11 10.00 19.43
C ALA A 77 3.67 10.55 19.31
N ARG A 78 3.45 11.82 19.64
CA ARG A 78 2.14 12.47 19.49
C ARG A 78 1.67 12.53 18.04
N ILE A 79 2.58 12.85 17.11
CA ILE A 79 2.28 12.85 15.68
C ILE A 79 1.93 11.44 15.21
N ALA A 80 2.65 10.42 15.68
CA ALA A 80 2.36 9.02 15.34
C ALA A 80 0.99 8.57 15.88
N GLU A 81 0.63 8.96 17.10
CA GLU A 81 -0.71 8.70 17.68
C GLU A 81 -1.81 9.38 16.87
N ALA A 82 -1.66 10.67 16.53
CA ALA A 82 -2.63 11.39 15.71
C ALA A 82 -2.80 10.77 14.31
N ASN A 83 -1.71 10.35 13.68
CA ASN A 83 -1.76 9.65 12.40
C ASN A 83 -2.42 8.27 12.52
N ARG A 84 -2.16 7.54 13.61
CA ARG A 84 -2.80 6.25 13.88
C ARG A 84 -4.31 6.42 14.00
N ASP A 85 -4.78 7.40 14.77
CA ASP A 85 -6.21 7.64 14.98
C ASP A 85 -6.91 8.01 13.67
N ALA A 86 -6.30 8.90 12.87
CA ALA A 86 -6.79 9.23 11.55
C ALA A 86 -6.84 7.99 10.64
N MET A 87 -5.80 7.16 10.64
CA MET A 87 -5.75 5.96 9.81
C MET A 87 -6.80 4.93 10.22
N VAL A 88 -7.06 4.78 11.54
CA VAL A 88 -8.14 3.94 12.05
C VAL A 88 -9.51 4.46 11.61
N SER A 89 -9.75 5.78 11.66
CA SER A 89 -11.03 6.34 11.20
C SER A 89 -11.23 6.14 9.69
N TYR A 90 -10.18 6.33 8.89
CA TYR A 90 -10.24 6.09 7.44
C TYR A 90 -10.51 4.61 7.13
N HIS A 91 -9.87 3.70 7.86
CA HIS A 91 -10.04 2.27 7.66
C HIS A 91 -11.47 1.82 7.97
N GLN A 92 -12.10 2.37 9.02
CA GLN A 92 -13.49 2.07 9.35
C GLN A 92 -14.46 2.51 8.25
N VAL A 93 -14.26 3.70 7.68
CA VAL A 93 -15.08 4.19 6.56
C VAL A 93 -14.88 3.32 5.31
N LEU A 94 -13.64 2.99 4.96
CA LEU A 94 -13.33 2.11 3.83
C LEU A 94 -13.98 0.73 3.96
N MET A 95 -13.99 0.17 5.17
CA MET A 95 -14.65 -1.12 5.42
C MET A 95 -16.17 -1.02 5.36
N LEU A 96 -16.74 0.12 5.78
CA LEU A 96 -18.17 0.39 5.64
C LEU A 96 -18.58 0.49 4.17
N ASP A 97 -17.81 1.23 3.36
CA ASP A 97 -18.02 1.39 1.92
C ASP A 97 -17.81 0.07 1.18
N ALA A 98 -16.81 -0.73 1.56
CA ALA A 98 -16.59 -2.06 0.98
C ALA A 98 -17.77 -3.01 1.24
N ASN A 99 -18.42 -2.92 2.40
CA ASN A 99 -19.60 -3.72 2.71
C ASN A 99 -20.89 -3.21 2.01
N GLN A 100 -20.90 -1.96 1.54
CA GLN A 100 -21.95 -1.42 0.69
C GLN A 100 -21.76 -1.76 -0.79
N GLU A 101 -21.21 -2.94 -1.12
CA GLU A 101 -21.36 -3.52 -2.44
C GLU A 101 -22.86 -3.54 -2.81
N GLY A 102 -23.24 -2.67 -3.74
CA GLY A 102 -24.62 -2.47 -4.16
C GLY A 102 -25.26 -3.77 -4.63
N ILE A 103 -26.57 -3.89 -4.44
CA ILE A 103 -27.36 -5.06 -4.86
C ILE A 103 -27.08 -5.42 -6.34
N LEU A 104 -26.80 -4.41 -7.18
CA LEU A 104 -26.43 -4.58 -8.58
C LEU A 104 -25.09 -5.32 -8.77
N SER A 105 -24.04 -5.02 -8.01
CA SER A 105 -22.74 -5.72 -8.14
C SER A 105 -22.84 -7.16 -7.61
N LYS A 106 -23.62 -7.38 -6.54
CA LYS A 106 -23.91 -8.71 -5.98
C LYS A 106 -24.70 -9.59 -6.93
N LEU A 107 -25.69 -9.04 -7.65
CA LEU A 107 -26.47 -9.79 -8.65
C LEU A 107 -25.76 -9.97 -9.99
N TRP A 108 -24.88 -9.03 -10.39
CA TRP A 108 -24.19 -9.11 -11.67
C TRP A 108 -23.23 -10.30 -11.76
N ARG A 109 -22.57 -10.64 -10.64
CA ARG A 109 -21.65 -11.80 -10.55
C ARG A 109 -22.32 -13.13 -10.94
N PRO A 110 -23.43 -13.57 -10.29
CA PRO A 110 -24.11 -14.82 -10.68
C PRO A 110 -24.80 -14.72 -12.04
N LEU A 111 -25.31 -13.54 -12.43
CA LEU A 111 -25.93 -13.35 -13.75
C LEU A 111 -24.92 -13.58 -14.88
N PHE A 112 -23.71 -13.02 -14.75
CA PHE A 112 -22.62 -13.22 -15.70
C PHE A 112 -22.26 -14.70 -15.81
N ALA A 113 -22.19 -15.42 -14.68
CA ALA A 113 -21.89 -16.85 -14.68
C ALA A 113 -22.94 -17.68 -15.42
N ILE A 114 -24.24 -17.43 -15.17
CA ILE A 114 -25.33 -18.14 -15.84
C ILE A 114 -25.29 -17.87 -17.36
N VAL A 115 -25.19 -16.60 -17.76
CA VAL A 115 -25.15 -16.21 -19.17
C VAL A 115 -23.94 -16.82 -19.87
N PHE A 116 -22.77 -16.80 -19.23
CA PHE A 116 -21.55 -17.40 -19.77
C PHE A 116 -21.73 -18.92 -19.95
N THR A 117 -22.19 -19.65 -18.93
CA THR A 117 -22.42 -21.11 -19.04
C THR A 117 -23.42 -21.45 -20.13
N VAL A 118 -24.52 -20.70 -20.26
CA VAL A 118 -25.52 -20.93 -21.32
C VAL A 118 -24.92 -20.69 -22.71
N MET A 119 -24.14 -19.61 -22.88
CA MET A 119 -23.51 -19.30 -24.17
C MET A 119 -22.54 -20.40 -24.60
N PHE A 120 -21.67 -20.88 -23.71
CA PHE A 120 -20.74 -21.96 -24.04
C PHE A 120 -21.43 -23.31 -24.25
N GLY A 121 -22.48 -23.61 -23.46
CA GLY A 121 -23.32 -24.79 -23.69
C GLY A 121 -23.94 -24.76 -25.09
N MET A 122 -24.43 -23.60 -25.53
CA MET A 122 -25.01 -23.42 -26.86
C MET A 122 -23.98 -23.57 -27.98
N VAL A 123 -22.75 -23.07 -27.80
CA VAL A 123 -21.64 -23.29 -28.75
C VAL A 123 -21.32 -24.77 -28.87
N GLY A 124 -21.21 -25.50 -27.75
CA GLY A 124 -20.98 -26.94 -27.75
C GLY A 124 -22.07 -27.72 -28.47
N VAL A 125 -23.35 -27.42 -28.20
CA VAL A 125 -24.51 -28.01 -28.89
C VAL A 125 -24.47 -27.72 -30.39
N THR A 126 -24.12 -26.49 -30.77
CA THR A 126 -24.03 -26.08 -32.18
C THR A 126 -22.93 -26.84 -32.91
N ILE A 127 -21.77 -27.05 -32.29
CA ILE A 127 -20.68 -27.84 -32.86
C ILE A 127 -21.12 -29.31 -33.02
N CYS A 128 -21.72 -29.92 -32.00
CA CYS A 128 -22.24 -31.28 -32.09
C CYS A 128 -23.30 -31.42 -33.20
N TRP A 129 -24.17 -30.42 -33.36
CA TRP A 129 -25.20 -30.39 -34.39
C TRP A 129 -24.60 -30.25 -35.81
N LEU A 130 -23.59 -29.39 -35.99
CA LEU A 130 -22.89 -29.22 -37.27
C LEU A 130 -22.09 -30.48 -37.67
N MET A 131 -21.49 -31.18 -36.69
CA MET A 131 -20.85 -32.48 -36.92
C MET A 131 -21.87 -33.52 -37.37
N TRP A 132 -23.07 -33.52 -36.78
CA TRP A 132 -24.15 -34.43 -37.15
C TRP A 132 -24.68 -34.18 -38.57
N THR A 133 -24.82 -32.91 -38.97
CA THR A 133 -25.30 -32.52 -40.32
C THR A 133 -24.23 -32.61 -41.41
N ARG A 134 -23.00 -33.05 -41.07
CA ARG A 134 -21.85 -33.23 -41.99
C ARG A 134 -21.50 -31.99 -42.82
N GLN A 135 -21.74 -30.79 -42.28
CA GLN A 135 -21.37 -29.53 -42.93
C GLN A 135 -19.91 -29.17 -42.62
N LEU A 136 -18.98 -29.76 -43.39
CA LEU A 136 -17.53 -29.58 -43.21
C LEU A 136 -17.02 -28.19 -43.65
N GLY A 137 -17.76 -27.47 -44.51
CA GLY A 137 -17.37 -26.12 -44.95
C GLY A 137 -17.47 -25.05 -43.86
N THR A 138 -18.46 -25.16 -42.97
CA THR A 138 -18.63 -24.27 -41.81
C THR A 138 -17.61 -24.54 -40.70
N LEU A 139 -17.03 -25.74 -40.63
CA LEU A 139 -15.96 -26.09 -39.70
C LEU A 139 -14.63 -25.39 -40.03
N GLN A 140 -14.35 -25.14 -41.30
CA GLN A 140 -13.12 -24.46 -41.72
C GLN A 140 -13.15 -22.96 -41.39
N GLN A 141 -14.33 -22.32 -41.51
CA GLN A 141 -14.55 -20.93 -41.08
C GLN A 141 -14.52 -20.77 -39.55
N LEU A 142 -14.93 -21.80 -38.80
CA LEU A 142 -14.79 -21.83 -37.35
C LEU A 142 -13.32 -21.74 -36.90
N GLY A 143 -12.37 -22.28 -37.67
CA GLY A 143 -10.94 -22.22 -37.36
C GLY A 143 -10.39 -20.81 -37.16
N GLU A 144 -10.83 -19.85 -37.97
CA GLU A 144 -10.43 -18.43 -37.86
C GLU A 144 -11.04 -17.76 -36.62
N VAL A 145 -12.27 -18.15 -36.25
CA VAL A 145 -12.97 -17.64 -35.06
C VAL A 145 -12.53 -18.37 -33.78
N THR A 146 -11.88 -19.54 -33.90
CA THR A 146 -11.51 -20.40 -32.77
C THR A 146 -10.48 -19.72 -31.86
N THR A 147 -9.54 -18.97 -32.43
CA THR A 147 -8.56 -18.20 -31.64
C THR A 147 -9.24 -17.14 -30.78
N PHE A 148 -10.18 -16.37 -31.36
CA PHE A 148 -10.96 -15.37 -30.64
C PHE A 148 -11.85 -16.00 -29.54
N LEU A 149 -12.53 -17.09 -29.87
CA LEU A 149 -13.34 -17.87 -28.91
C LEU A 149 -12.49 -18.43 -27.76
N THR A 150 -11.28 -18.91 -28.04
CA THR A 150 -10.38 -19.49 -27.02
C THR A 150 -9.88 -18.41 -26.06
N PHE A 151 -9.51 -17.23 -26.56
CA PHE A 151 -9.13 -16.10 -25.70
C PHE A 151 -10.29 -15.66 -24.81
N MET A 152 -11.50 -15.55 -25.37
CA MET A 152 -12.69 -15.22 -24.60
C MET A 152 -13.02 -16.30 -23.56
N PHE A 153 -12.78 -17.57 -23.88
CA PHE A 153 -12.97 -18.69 -22.96
C PHE A 153 -11.99 -18.63 -21.79
N ILE A 154 -10.70 -18.42 -22.05
CA ILE A 154 -9.68 -18.29 -21.00
C ILE A 154 -10.00 -17.10 -20.10
N ALA A 155 -10.35 -15.95 -20.68
CA ALA A 155 -10.69 -14.75 -19.92
C ALA A 155 -11.93 -14.97 -19.04
N GLY A 156 -12.99 -15.58 -19.56
CA GLY A 156 -14.19 -15.82 -18.76
C GLY A 156 -14.04 -16.95 -17.75
N CYS A 157 -13.27 -18.01 -18.04
CA CYS A 157 -12.90 -19.02 -17.05
C CYS A 157 -12.05 -18.43 -15.93
N ALA A 158 -11.17 -17.46 -16.22
CA ALA A 158 -10.44 -16.73 -15.19
C ALA A 158 -11.38 -15.92 -14.29
N VAL A 159 -12.36 -15.21 -14.88
CA VAL A 159 -13.37 -14.46 -14.11
C VAL A 159 -14.22 -15.39 -13.23
N LEU A 160 -14.69 -16.52 -13.77
CA LEU A 160 -15.44 -17.52 -12.99
C LEU A 160 -14.59 -18.18 -11.91
N GLY A 161 -13.33 -18.47 -12.20
CA GLY A 161 -12.37 -19.00 -11.24
C GLY A 161 -12.18 -18.05 -10.05
N VAL A 162 -12.04 -16.75 -10.33
CA VAL A 162 -11.96 -15.71 -9.29
C VAL A 162 -13.26 -15.63 -8.49
N GLN A 163 -14.43 -15.71 -9.13
CA GLN A 163 -15.72 -15.70 -8.43
C GLN A 163 -15.92 -16.91 -7.51
N ILE A 164 -15.52 -18.10 -7.95
CA ILE A 164 -15.60 -19.33 -7.14
C ILE A 164 -14.62 -19.25 -5.96
N TYR A 165 -13.41 -18.72 -6.19
CA TYR A 165 -12.42 -18.51 -5.14
C TYR A 165 -12.94 -17.55 -4.07
N GLN A 166 -13.49 -16.40 -4.47
CA GLN A 166 -14.07 -15.41 -3.55
C GLN A 166 -15.24 -15.98 -2.75
N ARG A 167 -16.16 -16.73 -3.38
CA ARG A 167 -17.24 -17.42 -2.66
C ARG A 167 -16.76 -18.50 -1.70
N SER A 168 -15.63 -19.15 -2.00
CA SER A 168 -15.03 -20.14 -1.11
C SER A 168 -14.44 -19.47 0.14
N GLU A 169 -13.78 -18.32 -0.04
CA GLU A 169 -13.26 -17.50 1.05
C GLU A 169 -14.39 -16.92 1.92
N GLU A 170 -15.47 -16.41 1.31
CA GLU A 170 -16.66 -15.93 2.03
C GLU A 170 -17.28 -17.02 2.93
N LYS A 171 -17.42 -18.25 2.39
CA LYS A 171 -17.91 -19.41 3.15
C LYS A 171 -16.98 -19.84 4.28
N LYS A 172 -15.66 -19.76 4.08
CA LYS A 172 -14.65 -20.06 5.12
C LYS A 172 -14.63 -19.00 6.20
N ALA A 173 -14.87 -17.74 5.84
CA ALA A 173 -14.95 -16.61 6.77
C ALA A 173 -16.27 -16.58 7.59
N GLY A 174 -17.23 -17.46 7.30
CA GLY A 174 -18.48 -17.59 8.05
C GLY A 174 -19.49 -16.46 7.79
N VAL A 175 -19.30 -15.67 6.73
CA VAL A 175 -20.22 -14.61 6.33
C VAL A 175 -21.15 -15.19 5.26
N SER A 176 -22.35 -15.58 5.68
CA SER A 176 -23.44 -16.00 4.78
C SER A 176 -24.26 -14.82 4.28
#